data_AF-S4A211-F1
#
_entry.id   AF-S4A211-F1
#
_cell.length_a   1.000
_cell.length_b   1.000
_cell.length_c   1.000
_cell.angle_alpha   90.00
_cell.angle_beta   90.00
_cell.angle_gamma   90.00
#
_symmetry.space_group_name_H-M   'P 1'
#
loop_
_entity.id
_entity.type
_entity.pdbx_description
1 polymer ?
#
loop_
_entity_poly.entity_id
_entity_poly.type
_entity_poly.pdbx_seq_one_letter_code
_entity_poly.pdbx_strand_id
1 'polypeptide(L)'
;MLCGCCRRVTFRPGRGAPRHGPATPVPAHPAPGTPPRRAPLRTHQPPGDHHQGRDAAARRRPRADDARELLTRSEALLATARRIRDGESGLLRAALPPDIAGETVAALLAGFRQRHAGVELELRELTTAQQLDQLAAHDLDVGLIHHPCDVAGLELGPVLRREVGVLLPRGAPAADLDEVPLTALNGYDLVLFHRSGAPALHDDLLTTCARDGYTPTAVRHGQGASFVRGLLLSSRAVAFSPKDAHPAHAAGEDPDIVWRPLAGAPLAWRHSVAWPKGRGDAAVATFAQAVTDALRGTAAATADAPPRPLHLRPTAEYWL
;
A
#
# COMPACT_ATOMS: atom_id res chain seq x y z
N MET A 1 1.54 17.78 14.21
CA MET A 1 1.09 16.68 15.09
C MET A 1 0.95 15.43 14.25
N LEU A 2 1.88 14.49 14.41
CA LEU A 2 1.90 13.21 13.68
C LEU A 2 1.04 12.21 14.45
N CYS A 3 -0.11 11.83 13.88
CA CYS A 3 -0.86 10.67 14.34
C CYS A 3 -1.21 9.83 13.11
N GLY A 4 -0.69 8.62 13.05
CA GLY A 4 -0.91 7.69 11.96
C GLY A 4 0.04 6.50 12.10
N CYS A 5 -0.42 5.46 12.79
CA CYS A 5 0.28 4.20 12.91
C CYS A 5 0.38 3.57 11.52
N CYS A 6 1.47 3.83 10.79
CA CYS A 6 1.74 3.25 9.47
C CYS A 6 1.82 1.73 9.60
N ARG A 7 0.77 1.02 9.22
CA ARG A 7 0.81 -0.44 9.11
C ARG A 7 1.50 -0.79 7.80
N ARG A 8 2.75 -1.26 7.90
CA ARG A 8 3.57 -1.70 6.78
C ARG A 8 3.44 -3.21 6.62
N VAL A 9 3.01 -3.67 5.45
CA VAL A 9 3.00 -5.10 5.11
C VAL A 9 3.96 -5.32 3.95
N THR A 10 4.95 -6.18 4.14
CA THR A 10 5.91 -6.54 3.08
C THR A 10 5.62 -7.97 2.65
N PHE A 11 5.34 -8.19 1.36
CA PHE A 11 5.04 -9.52 0.83
C PHE A 11 6.18 -10.00 -0.07
N ARG A 12 6.99 -10.95 0.42
CA ARG A 12 8.08 -11.57 -0.35
C ARG A 12 7.59 -12.77 -1.18
N PRO A 13 8.08 -12.95 -2.42
CA PRO A 13 7.84 -14.18 -3.16
C PRO A 13 8.43 -15.37 -2.40
N GLY A 14 7.59 -16.39 -2.17
CA GLY A 14 7.94 -17.54 -1.35
C GLY A 14 9.09 -18.34 -1.97
N ARG A 15 10.20 -18.48 -1.24
CA ARG A 15 11.10 -19.63 -1.40
C ARG A 15 10.41 -20.83 -0.76
N GLY A 16 10.46 -21.98 -1.44
CA GLY A 16 9.85 -23.23 -0.98
C GLY A 16 10.15 -23.55 0.49
N ALA A 17 9.15 -24.13 1.14
CA ALA A 17 9.17 -24.50 2.55
C ALA A 17 10.45 -25.28 2.94
N PRO A 18 11.15 -24.90 4.03
CA PRO A 18 12.13 -25.79 4.64
C PRO A 18 11.39 -26.82 5.49
N ARG A 19 11.66 -28.10 5.20
CA ARG A 19 11.20 -29.24 6.02
C ARG A 19 11.78 -29.13 7.43
N HIS A 20 10.92 -29.23 8.43
CA HIS A 20 11.29 -29.30 9.84
C HIS A 20 12.18 -30.54 10.10
N GLY A 21 13.37 -30.30 10.66
CA GLY A 21 14.22 -31.29 11.31
C GLY A 21 14.61 -30.78 12.70
N PRO A 22 14.70 -31.65 13.73
CA PRO A 22 14.77 -31.22 15.12
C PRO A 22 16.15 -30.70 15.53
N ALA A 23 16.11 -29.77 16.49
CA ALA A 23 17.25 -29.08 17.10
C ALA A 23 18.22 -30.03 17.82
N THR A 24 19.52 -29.72 17.72
CA THR A 24 20.58 -30.27 18.56
C THR A 24 21.31 -29.12 19.28
N PRO A 25 21.71 -29.28 20.55
CA PRO A 25 22.17 -28.17 21.38
C PRO A 25 23.68 -27.92 21.29
N VAL A 26 24.04 -26.65 21.47
CA VAL A 26 25.40 -26.09 21.58
C VAL A 26 26.02 -26.46 22.94
N PRO A 27 27.32 -26.82 23.02
CA PRO A 27 28.07 -26.75 24.26
C PRO A 27 29.03 -25.55 24.31
N ALA A 28 29.19 -25.08 25.55
CA ALA A 28 29.86 -23.86 25.97
C ALA A 28 31.40 -23.95 26.00
N HIS A 29 32.02 -22.77 25.94
CA HIS A 29 33.43 -22.50 26.26
C HIS A 29 33.79 -22.85 27.72
N PRO A 30 35.08 -23.15 27.97
CA PRO A 30 35.77 -22.39 29.02
C PRO A 30 37.16 -21.88 28.58
N ALA A 31 37.66 -20.91 29.36
CA ALA A 31 38.87 -20.12 29.17
C ALA A 31 40.07 -20.68 30.00
N PRO A 32 41.21 -19.96 30.21
CA PRO A 32 42.56 -20.47 29.95
C PRO A 32 43.37 -20.83 31.22
N GLY A 33 44.47 -21.58 31.04
CA GLY A 33 45.46 -21.84 32.09
C GLY A 33 46.89 -21.99 31.52
N THR A 34 47.88 -21.48 32.23
CA THR A 34 49.32 -21.40 31.91
C THR A 34 50.10 -21.67 33.22
N PRO A 35 51.45 -21.78 33.27
CA PRO A 35 52.47 -22.75 32.77
C PRO A 35 53.07 -23.56 33.98
N PRO A 36 54.36 -24.03 34.12
CA PRO A 36 55.56 -24.08 33.25
C PRO A 36 56.49 -25.34 33.30
N ARG A 37 57.54 -25.32 32.44
CA ARG A 37 58.97 -25.72 32.63
C ARG A 37 59.37 -27.22 32.81
N ARG A 38 60.21 -27.75 31.89
CA ARG A 38 61.70 -27.88 32.00
C ARG A 38 62.30 -28.65 30.79
N ALA A 39 63.47 -28.19 30.35
CA ALA A 39 64.42 -28.77 29.37
C ALA A 39 65.19 -29.99 29.99
N PRO A 40 66.17 -30.71 29.35
CA PRO A 40 67.14 -30.17 28.37
C PRO A 40 67.83 -31.12 27.34
N LEU A 41 68.64 -30.51 26.45
CA LEU A 41 69.96 -30.92 25.87
C LEU A 41 70.03 -32.23 25.06
N ARG A 42 70.36 -32.24 23.76
CA ARG A 42 71.68 -32.11 23.07
C ARG A 42 71.55 -33.12 21.89
N THR A 43 72.12 -33.05 20.69
CA THR A 43 73.36 -32.47 20.18
C THR A 43 73.42 -32.71 18.65
N HIS A 44 74.22 -31.89 17.96
CA HIS A 44 74.94 -32.16 16.70
C HIS A 44 74.24 -32.02 15.32
N GLN A 45 74.47 -30.83 14.78
CA GLN A 45 74.58 -30.30 13.40
C GLN A 45 75.89 -30.79 12.70
N PRO A 46 76.26 -30.56 11.40
CA PRO A 46 75.71 -29.78 10.24
C PRO A 46 75.80 -30.54 8.85
N PRO A 47 76.04 -29.91 7.67
CA PRO A 47 75.05 -29.24 6.81
C PRO A 47 75.14 -29.68 5.32
N GLY A 48 74.23 -29.18 4.48
CA GLY A 48 74.35 -29.27 3.03
C GLY A 48 73.43 -28.27 2.33
N ASP A 49 73.97 -27.08 2.08
CA ASP A 49 73.33 -26.00 1.31
C ASP A 49 73.03 -26.42 -0.12
N HIS A 50 71.82 -26.13 -0.61
CA HIS A 50 71.57 -25.73 -1.99
C HIS A 50 70.18 -25.09 -2.11
N HIS A 51 70.06 -23.77 -1.92
CA HIS A 51 68.93 -23.01 -2.47
C HIS A 51 69.42 -21.68 -3.05
N GLN A 52 69.55 -21.66 -4.37
CA GLN A 52 69.63 -20.44 -5.16
C GLN A 52 68.75 -20.56 -6.40
N GLY A 53 67.68 -19.77 -6.39
CA GLY A 53 67.14 -19.09 -7.58
C GLY A 53 66.34 -19.90 -8.59
N ARG A 54 65.02 -19.65 -8.62
CA ARG A 54 64.34 -19.07 -9.80
C ARG A 54 62.90 -18.70 -9.43
N ASP A 55 62.72 -17.44 -9.03
CA ASP A 55 61.43 -16.74 -9.13
C ASP A 55 61.10 -16.57 -10.62
N ALA A 56 60.36 -17.51 -11.18
CA ALA A 56 59.66 -17.30 -12.43
C ALA A 56 58.29 -16.71 -12.10
N ALA A 57 58.14 -15.40 -12.27
CA ALA A 57 56.86 -14.71 -12.26
C ALA A 57 55.95 -15.30 -13.34
N ALA A 58 55.17 -16.31 -12.97
CA ALA A 58 54.11 -16.88 -13.80
C ALA A 58 53.05 -15.79 -13.99
N ARG A 59 53.10 -15.07 -15.11
CA ARG A 59 51.96 -14.32 -15.63
C ARG A 59 50.84 -15.32 -15.89
N ARG A 60 50.00 -15.57 -14.88
CA ARG A 60 48.78 -16.38 -15.02
C ARG A 60 47.91 -15.70 -16.08
N ARG A 61 47.87 -16.27 -17.28
CA ARG A 61 46.83 -15.92 -18.24
C ARG A 61 45.51 -16.44 -17.65
N PRO A 62 44.45 -15.62 -17.56
CA PRO A 62 43.15 -16.11 -17.13
C PRO A 62 42.76 -17.29 -18.02
N ARG A 63 42.34 -18.41 -17.43
CA ARG A 63 41.97 -19.60 -18.19
C ARG A 63 40.68 -19.28 -18.96
N ALA A 64 40.50 -19.89 -20.12
CA ALA A 64 39.30 -19.67 -20.95
C ALA A 64 38.00 -19.93 -20.16
N ASP A 65 38.05 -20.80 -19.15
CA ASP A 65 36.94 -21.11 -18.26
C ASP A 65 36.65 -19.96 -17.27
N ASP A 66 37.68 -19.31 -16.72
CA ASP A 66 37.54 -18.13 -15.85
C ASP A 66 36.88 -16.96 -16.63
N ALA A 67 37.27 -16.78 -17.90
CA ALA A 67 36.72 -15.74 -18.77
C ALA A 67 35.24 -16.03 -19.13
N ARG A 68 34.88 -17.29 -19.38
CA ARG A 68 33.49 -17.70 -19.63
C ARG A 68 32.61 -17.53 -18.39
N GLU A 69 33.12 -17.87 -17.22
CA GLU A 69 32.38 -17.70 -15.96
C GLU A 69 32.09 -16.22 -15.67
N LEU A 70 33.08 -15.35 -15.88
CA LEU A 70 32.88 -13.90 -15.76
C LEU A 70 31.86 -13.36 -16.75
N LEU A 71 31.87 -13.83 -18.00
CA LEU A 71 30.90 -13.42 -19.01
C LEU A 71 29.48 -13.87 -18.65
N THR A 72 29.29 -15.13 -18.26
CA THR A 72 27.99 -15.66 -17.80
C THR A 72 27.45 -14.88 -16.60
N ARG A 73 28.30 -14.53 -15.64
CA ARG A 73 27.91 -13.69 -14.49
C ARG A 73 27.51 -12.28 -14.91
N SER A 74 28.23 -11.68 -15.86
CA SER A 74 27.91 -10.35 -16.40
C SER A 74 26.58 -10.35 -17.15
N GLU A 75 26.32 -11.36 -17.98
CA GLU A 75 25.05 -11.53 -18.68
C GLU A 75 23.88 -11.73 -17.72
N ALA A 76 24.06 -12.54 -16.67
CA ALA A 76 23.06 -12.72 -15.62
C ALA A 76 22.76 -11.42 -14.84
N LEU A 77 23.78 -10.59 -14.59
CA LEU A 77 23.63 -9.27 -13.97
C LEU A 77 22.87 -8.30 -14.89
N LEU A 78 23.22 -8.25 -16.18
CA LEU A 78 22.52 -7.42 -17.15
C LEU A 78 21.07 -7.87 -17.35
N ALA A 79 20.81 -9.17 -17.40
CA ALA A 79 19.45 -9.72 -17.44
C ALA A 79 18.67 -9.34 -16.18
N THR A 80 19.29 -9.39 -15.00
CA THR A 80 18.65 -8.96 -13.75
C THR A 80 18.38 -7.46 -13.72
N ALA A 81 19.32 -6.63 -14.16
CA ALA A 81 19.13 -5.19 -14.26
C ALA A 81 18.02 -4.82 -15.26
N ARG A 82 17.92 -5.55 -16.38
CA ARG A 82 16.83 -5.41 -17.35
C ARG A 82 15.49 -5.82 -16.72
N ARG A 83 15.41 -6.98 -16.06
CA ARG A 83 14.20 -7.38 -15.33
C ARG A 83 13.78 -6.37 -14.25
N ILE A 84 14.73 -5.71 -13.59
CA ILE A 84 14.43 -4.62 -12.64
C ILE A 84 13.90 -3.39 -13.36
N ARG A 85 14.58 -2.95 -14.42
CA ARG A 85 14.15 -1.81 -15.24
C ARG A 85 12.79 -2.04 -15.89
N ASP A 86 12.51 -3.25 -16.31
CA ASP A 86 11.32 -3.65 -17.05
C ASP A 86 10.17 -4.05 -16.09
N GLY A 87 10.38 -3.97 -14.76
CA GLY A 87 9.36 -4.23 -13.73
C GLY A 87 9.05 -5.72 -13.50
N GLU A 88 9.87 -6.64 -14.00
CA GLU A 88 9.71 -8.09 -13.86
C GLU A 88 10.28 -8.63 -12.52
N SER A 89 11.17 -7.88 -11.87
CA SER A 89 11.70 -8.21 -10.54
C SER A 89 12.08 -6.95 -9.76
N GLY A 90 11.86 -6.89 -8.45
CA GLY A 90 12.17 -5.70 -7.65
C GLY A 90 11.18 -5.45 -6.53
N LEU A 91 11.16 -4.24 -6.00
CA LEU A 91 10.21 -3.79 -4.97
C LEU A 91 9.26 -2.76 -5.58
N LEU A 92 7.96 -3.00 -5.48
CA LEU A 92 6.91 -2.02 -5.80
C LEU A 92 6.33 -1.47 -4.49
N ARG A 93 6.50 -0.16 -4.25
CA ARG A 93 5.91 0.53 -3.11
C ARG A 93 4.54 1.07 -3.51
N ALA A 94 3.51 0.46 -2.96
CA ALA A 94 2.13 0.78 -3.28
C ALA A 94 1.34 1.22 -2.05
N ALA A 95 0.30 2.01 -2.25
CA ALA A 95 -0.58 2.42 -1.16
C ALA A 95 -2.06 2.39 -1.51
N LEU A 96 -2.88 2.14 -0.48
CA LEU A 96 -4.34 2.18 -0.56
C LEU A 96 -4.90 3.12 0.52
N PRO A 97 -6.06 3.77 0.27
CA PRO A 97 -6.79 4.52 1.28
C PRO A 97 -7.31 3.63 2.42
N PRO A 98 -7.52 4.19 3.63
CA PRO A 98 -8.04 3.44 4.77
C PRO A 98 -9.48 2.91 4.62
N ASP A 99 -10.27 3.40 3.66
CA ASP A 99 -11.67 3.00 3.44
C ASP A 99 -11.84 1.81 2.48
N ILE A 100 -10.73 1.21 2.03
CA ILE A 100 -10.77 0.00 1.19
C ILE A 100 -11.00 -1.23 2.07
N ALA A 101 -12.05 -1.98 1.78
CA ALA A 101 -12.42 -3.17 2.53
C ALA A 101 -11.35 -4.27 2.47
N GLY A 102 -11.25 -5.08 3.51
CA GLY A 102 -10.24 -6.14 3.62
C GLY A 102 -10.37 -7.18 2.50
N GLU A 103 -11.60 -7.48 2.07
CA GLU A 103 -11.92 -8.36 0.95
C GLU A 103 -11.36 -7.83 -0.36
N THR A 104 -11.49 -6.52 -0.61
CA THR A 104 -10.91 -5.84 -1.78
C THR A 104 -9.39 -5.90 -1.74
N VAL A 105 -8.78 -5.64 -0.57
CA VAL A 105 -7.32 -5.76 -0.41
C VAL A 105 -6.85 -7.21 -0.68
N ALA A 106 -7.57 -8.20 -0.17
CA ALA A 106 -7.25 -9.62 -0.40
C ALA A 106 -7.35 -9.99 -1.88
N ALA A 107 -8.41 -9.57 -2.57
CA ALA A 107 -8.61 -9.80 -3.99
C ALA A 107 -7.52 -9.14 -4.84
N LEU A 108 -7.15 -7.89 -4.51
CA LEU A 108 -6.05 -7.16 -5.14
C LEU A 108 -4.72 -7.91 -4.99
N LEU A 109 -4.39 -8.33 -3.76
CA LEU A 109 -3.13 -9.01 -3.48
C LEU A 109 -3.05 -10.36 -4.19
N ALA A 110 -4.16 -11.10 -4.25
CA ALA A 110 -4.25 -12.35 -5.00
C ALA A 110 -4.06 -12.11 -6.51
N GLY A 111 -4.78 -11.14 -7.08
CA GLY A 111 -4.69 -10.81 -8.51
C GLY A 111 -3.31 -10.30 -8.93
N PHE A 112 -2.67 -9.45 -8.10
CA PHE A 112 -1.32 -8.97 -8.36
C PHE A 112 -0.30 -10.12 -8.38
N ARG A 113 -0.34 -11.00 -7.37
CA ARG A 113 0.59 -12.13 -7.27
C ARG A 113 0.47 -13.13 -8.43
N GLN A 114 -0.74 -13.34 -8.95
CA GLN A 114 -0.95 -14.22 -10.09
C GLN A 114 -0.33 -13.67 -11.38
N ARG A 115 -0.31 -12.35 -11.55
CA ARG A 115 0.17 -11.69 -12.78
C ARG A 115 1.65 -11.30 -12.72
N HIS A 116 2.19 -10.99 -11.54
CA HIS A 116 3.58 -10.56 -11.36
C HIS A 116 4.25 -11.23 -10.13
N ALA A 117 4.55 -12.52 -10.24
CA ALA A 117 5.15 -13.29 -9.14
C ALA A 117 6.61 -12.90 -8.81
N GLY A 118 7.31 -12.18 -9.69
CA GLY A 118 8.71 -11.77 -9.52
C GLY A 118 8.94 -10.49 -8.71
N VAL A 119 7.88 -9.75 -8.38
CA VAL A 119 7.95 -8.43 -7.72
C VAL A 119 7.53 -8.54 -6.25
N GLU A 120 8.36 -8.03 -5.34
CA GLU A 120 8.01 -7.82 -3.94
C GLU A 120 7.08 -6.61 -3.86
N LEU A 121 5.89 -6.80 -3.28
CA LEU A 121 4.93 -5.73 -3.07
C LEU A 121 5.01 -5.26 -1.62
N GLU A 122 5.36 -3.99 -1.43
CA GLU A 122 5.22 -3.30 -0.17
C GLU A 122 3.95 -2.47 -0.21
N LEU A 123 2.92 -2.91 0.52
CA LEU A 123 1.64 -2.23 0.59
C LEU A 123 1.53 -1.44 1.90
N ARG A 124 1.16 -0.16 1.78
CA ARG A 124 0.94 0.76 2.89
C ARG A 124 -0.51 1.26 2.89
N GLU A 125 -1.07 1.45 4.08
CA GLU A 125 -2.31 2.18 4.24
C GLU A 125 -1.99 3.66 4.44
N LEU A 126 -2.39 4.52 3.48
CA LEU A 126 -2.07 5.95 3.49
C LEU A 126 -3.27 6.78 3.01
N THR A 127 -3.50 7.92 3.65
CA THR A 127 -4.49 8.91 3.18
C THR A 127 -4.10 9.48 1.81
N THR A 128 -5.06 10.02 1.05
CA THR A 128 -4.77 10.61 -0.26
C THR A 128 -3.72 11.72 -0.18
N ALA A 129 -3.78 12.61 0.82
CA ALA A 129 -2.75 13.63 1.02
C ALA A 129 -1.35 13.02 1.19
N GLN A 130 -1.21 11.99 2.05
CA GLN A 130 0.07 11.31 2.26
C GLN A 130 0.56 10.57 1.00
N GLN A 131 -0.35 10.01 0.21
CA GLN A 131 0.00 9.37 -1.05
C GLN A 131 0.54 10.38 -2.05
N LEU A 132 -0.12 11.53 -2.22
CA LEU A 132 0.32 12.59 -3.13
C LEU A 132 1.71 13.10 -2.75
N ASP A 133 1.96 13.37 -1.46
CA ASP A 133 3.27 13.79 -0.97
C ASP A 133 4.37 12.75 -1.28
N GLN A 134 4.10 11.46 -1.04
CA GLN A 134 5.08 10.40 -1.29
C GLN A 134 5.25 10.08 -2.78
N LEU A 135 4.22 10.23 -3.61
CA LEU A 135 4.33 10.11 -5.07
C LEU A 135 5.21 11.23 -5.64
N ALA A 136 5.00 12.47 -5.18
CA ALA A 136 5.81 13.62 -5.58
C ALA A 136 7.28 13.48 -5.14
N ALA A 137 7.52 12.90 -3.97
CA ALA A 137 8.86 12.62 -3.45
C ALA A 137 9.51 11.34 -4.06
N HIS A 138 8.81 10.60 -4.91
CA HIS A 138 9.22 9.28 -5.40
C HIS A 138 9.50 8.24 -4.29
N ASP A 139 8.89 8.42 -3.12
CA ASP A 139 8.88 7.47 -2.00
C ASP A 139 7.77 6.42 -2.12
N LEU A 140 6.78 6.70 -2.98
CA LEU A 140 5.73 5.78 -3.41
C LEU A 140 5.79 5.64 -4.94
N ASP A 141 5.62 4.41 -5.45
CA ASP A 141 5.67 4.15 -6.89
C ASP A 141 4.27 4.20 -7.52
N VAL A 142 3.23 3.76 -6.79
CA VAL A 142 1.84 3.77 -7.24
C VAL A 142 0.87 3.85 -6.05
N GLY A 143 -0.27 4.50 -6.20
CA GLY A 143 -1.27 4.64 -5.15
C GLY A 143 -2.69 4.62 -5.67
N LEU A 144 -3.66 4.24 -4.84
CA LEU A 144 -5.08 4.46 -5.10
C LEU A 144 -5.50 5.75 -4.39
N ILE A 145 -5.84 6.80 -5.15
CA ILE A 145 -6.17 8.12 -4.61
C ILE A 145 -7.67 8.39 -4.71
N HIS A 146 -8.20 9.15 -3.76
CA HIS A 146 -9.55 9.71 -3.83
C HIS A 146 -9.56 11.00 -4.65
N HIS A 147 -10.67 11.23 -5.32
CA HIS A 147 -10.98 12.48 -5.99
C HIS A 147 -12.11 13.22 -5.28
N PRO A 148 -12.14 14.58 -5.36
CA PRO A 148 -11.17 15.42 -6.05
C PRO A 148 -9.82 15.55 -5.33
N CYS A 149 -8.74 15.81 -6.07
CA CYS A 149 -7.40 16.07 -5.55
C CYS A 149 -6.49 16.72 -6.59
N ASP A 150 -5.31 17.23 -6.19
CA ASP A 150 -4.30 17.69 -7.16
C ASP A 150 -3.55 16.48 -7.73
N VAL A 151 -3.49 16.41 -9.06
CA VAL A 151 -2.86 15.31 -9.82
C VAL A 151 -1.72 15.82 -10.71
N ALA A 152 -1.23 17.03 -10.46
CA ALA A 152 -0.08 17.58 -11.16
C ALA A 152 1.13 16.64 -11.05
N GLY A 153 1.77 16.37 -12.18
CA GLY A 153 2.92 15.46 -12.25
C GLY A 153 2.58 13.96 -12.20
N LEU A 154 1.30 13.60 -12.11
CA LEU A 154 0.85 12.21 -12.08
C LEU A 154 0.25 11.77 -13.42
N GLU A 155 0.33 10.47 -13.67
CA GLU A 155 -0.50 9.74 -14.63
C GLU A 155 -1.57 8.97 -13.85
N LEU A 156 -2.76 8.88 -14.43
CA LEU A 156 -3.93 8.27 -13.79
C LEU A 156 -4.45 7.09 -14.63
N GLY A 157 -4.85 6.04 -13.94
CA GLY A 157 -5.71 5.00 -14.46
C GLY A 157 -7.16 5.47 -14.63
N PRO A 158 -8.07 4.56 -15.03
CA PRO A 158 -9.47 4.89 -15.17
C PRO A 158 -10.07 5.32 -13.83
N VAL A 159 -10.96 6.32 -13.88
CA VAL A 159 -11.73 6.74 -12.72
C VAL A 159 -12.81 5.69 -12.45
N LEU A 160 -12.84 5.22 -11.21
CA LEU A 160 -13.83 4.29 -10.70
C LEU A 160 -14.73 5.00 -9.68
N ARG A 161 -16.04 4.78 -9.78
CA ARG A 161 -17.04 5.30 -8.86
C ARG A 161 -17.60 4.17 -8.00
N ARG A 162 -17.70 4.44 -6.69
CA ARG A 162 -18.43 3.63 -5.71
C ARG A 162 -19.67 4.39 -5.26
N GLU A 163 -20.78 3.67 -5.15
CA GLU A 163 -22.04 4.20 -4.63
C GLU A 163 -21.89 4.51 -3.14
N VAL A 164 -22.34 5.70 -2.72
CA VAL A 164 -22.25 6.16 -1.34
C VAL A 164 -23.65 6.25 -0.75
N GLY A 165 -23.82 5.62 0.41
CA GLY A 165 -25.00 5.76 1.24
C GLY A 165 -24.65 6.36 2.59
N VAL A 166 -25.59 6.25 3.53
CA VAL A 166 -25.47 6.75 4.88
C VAL A 166 -25.63 5.60 5.89
N LEU A 167 -24.73 5.57 6.87
CA LEU A 167 -24.82 4.74 8.06
C LEU A 167 -25.59 5.48 9.15
N LEU A 168 -26.61 4.82 9.68
CA LEU A 168 -27.57 5.33 10.64
C LEU A 168 -27.71 4.36 11.82
N PRO A 169 -27.87 4.84 13.06
CA PRO A 169 -28.41 4.01 14.12
C PRO A 169 -29.80 3.50 13.74
N ARG A 170 -30.11 2.23 13.97
CA ARG A 170 -31.41 1.64 13.56
C ARG A 170 -32.64 2.32 14.15
N GLY A 171 -32.52 2.93 15.33
CA GLY A 171 -33.61 3.70 15.95
C GLY A 171 -33.81 5.11 15.39
N ALA A 172 -33.03 5.53 14.39
CA ALA A 172 -33.19 6.83 13.74
C ALA A 172 -34.41 6.84 12.81
N PRO A 173 -35.27 7.89 12.79
CA PRO A 173 -36.39 7.96 11.85
C PRO A 173 -36.00 7.80 10.37
N ALA A 174 -34.78 8.23 9.99
CA ALA A 174 -34.27 8.06 8.62
C ALA A 174 -33.85 6.61 8.29
N ALA A 175 -33.69 5.74 9.29
CA ALA A 175 -33.35 4.32 9.09
C ALA A 175 -34.49 3.52 8.44
N ASP A 176 -35.74 3.96 8.63
CA ASP A 176 -36.94 3.34 8.10
C ASP A 176 -37.23 3.71 6.64
N LEU A 177 -36.46 4.63 6.06
CA LEU A 177 -36.57 5.01 4.65
C LEU A 177 -35.78 4.02 3.78
N ASP A 178 -36.33 3.66 2.62
CA ASP A 178 -35.62 2.86 1.62
C ASP A 178 -34.45 3.64 1.00
N GLU A 179 -34.68 4.92 0.70
CA GLU A 179 -33.67 5.89 0.26
C GLU A 179 -33.74 7.14 1.15
N VAL A 180 -32.60 7.63 1.59
CA VAL A 180 -32.52 8.74 2.54
C VAL A 180 -32.18 10.03 1.80
N PRO A 181 -33.09 11.02 1.71
CA PRO A 181 -32.72 12.35 1.22
C PRO A 181 -31.81 13.03 2.24
N LEU A 182 -30.84 13.81 1.77
CA LEU A 182 -29.89 14.51 2.66
C LEU A 182 -30.62 15.41 3.68
N THR A 183 -31.73 16.04 3.29
CA THR A 183 -32.58 16.85 4.20
C THR A 183 -33.12 16.08 5.41
N ALA A 184 -33.28 14.76 5.34
CA ALA A 184 -33.69 13.93 6.47
C ALA A 184 -32.58 13.74 7.52
N LEU A 185 -31.34 14.10 7.19
CA LEU A 185 -30.20 14.08 8.11
C LEU A 185 -30.07 15.36 8.93
N ASN A 186 -30.95 16.35 8.73
CA ASN A 186 -30.91 17.58 9.52
C ASN A 186 -31.03 17.31 11.03
N GLY A 187 -30.17 17.96 11.80
CA GLY A 187 -30.04 17.73 13.24
C GLY A 187 -29.22 16.49 13.63
N TYR A 188 -28.59 15.79 12.67
CA TYR A 188 -27.55 14.81 12.95
C TYR A 188 -26.15 15.43 12.78
N ASP A 189 -25.24 15.03 13.66
CA ASP A 189 -23.80 15.23 13.44
C ASP A 189 -23.31 14.33 12.29
N LEU A 190 -22.28 14.77 11.57
CA LEU A 190 -21.65 13.98 10.52
C LEU A 190 -20.31 13.45 11.00
N VAL A 191 -20.14 12.13 11.01
CA VAL A 191 -18.83 11.47 11.15
C VAL A 191 -18.18 11.42 9.77
N LEU A 192 -17.01 12.07 9.66
CA LEU A 192 -16.24 12.15 8.42
C LEU A 192 -14.75 11.92 8.71
N PHE A 193 -13.96 11.59 7.68
CA PHE A 193 -12.49 11.59 7.83
C PHE A 193 -11.98 13.02 8.13
N HIS A 194 -10.80 13.11 8.73
CA HIS A 194 -10.19 14.42 8.99
C HIS A 194 -9.80 15.10 7.67
N ARG A 195 -10.09 16.41 7.54
CA ARG A 195 -9.79 17.20 6.33
C ARG A 195 -8.34 17.03 5.84
N SER A 196 -7.37 16.91 6.73
CA SER A 196 -5.95 16.71 6.36
C SER A 196 -5.65 15.44 5.56
N GLY A 197 -6.54 14.43 5.58
CA GLY A 197 -6.34 13.19 4.82
C GLY A 197 -6.74 13.29 3.35
N ALA A 198 -7.77 14.09 3.04
CA ALA A 198 -8.20 14.36 1.67
C ALA A 198 -8.96 15.71 1.63
N PRO A 199 -8.25 16.86 1.62
CA PRO A 199 -8.87 18.17 1.83
C PRO A 199 -9.96 18.51 0.81
N ALA A 200 -9.69 18.28 -0.48
CA ALA A 200 -10.62 18.62 -1.54
C ALA A 200 -11.88 17.76 -1.51
N LEU A 201 -11.76 16.44 -1.29
CA LEU A 201 -12.93 15.58 -1.11
C LEU A 201 -13.71 15.97 0.14
N HIS A 202 -13.05 16.20 1.28
CA HIS A 202 -13.73 16.64 2.50
C HIS A 202 -14.62 17.87 2.25
N ASP A 203 -14.08 18.89 1.59
CA ASP A 203 -14.78 20.14 1.32
C ASP A 203 -15.87 19.98 0.25
N ASP A 204 -15.65 19.15 -0.78
CA ASP A 204 -16.65 18.81 -1.80
C ASP A 204 -17.87 18.10 -1.19
N LEU A 205 -17.65 17.22 -0.22
CA LEU A 205 -18.73 16.53 0.49
C LEU A 205 -19.58 17.47 1.32
N LEU A 206 -18.96 18.34 2.11
CA LEU A 206 -19.71 19.32 2.92
C LEU A 206 -20.43 20.33 2.04
N THR A 207 -19.81 20.76 0.93
CA THR A 207 -20.43 21.66 -0.05
C THR A 207 -21.65 21.00 -0.70
N THR A 208 -21.54 19.73 -1.10
CA THR A 208 -22.65 18.97 -1.68
C THR A 208 -23.77 18.76 -0.68
N CYS A 209 -23.44 18.42 0.58
CA CYS A 209 -24.44 18.32 1.66
C CYS A 209 -25.22 19.63 1.82
N ALA A 210 -24.50 20.76 1.95
CA ALA A 210 -25.12 22.06 2.15
C ALA A 210 -26.02 22.46 0.96
N ARG A 211 -25.55 22.23 -0.27
CA ARG A 211 -26.32 22.50 -1.49
C ARG A 211 -27.62 21.69 -1.55
N ASP A 212 -27.56 20.45 -1.10
CA ASP A 212 -28.67 19.50 -1.18
C ASP A 212 -29.49 19.45 0.13
N GLY A 213 -29.37 20.50 0.97
CA GLY A 213 -30.27 20.78 2.10
C GLY A 213 -29.90 20.13 3.42
N TYR A 214 -28.67 19.65 3.57
CA TYR A 214 -28.12 19.12 4.82
C TYR A 214 -26.90 19.92 5.29
N THR A 215 -27.02 20.57 6.45
CA THR A 215 -25.86 21.14 7.15
C THR A 215 -25.70 20.41 8.48
N PRO A 216 -24.62 19.63 8.68
CA PRO A 216 -24.42 18.88 9.92
C PRO A 216 -24.29 19.82 11.12
N THR A 217 -24.89 19.46 12.26
CA THR A 217 -24.78 20.23 13.51
C THR A 217 -23.33 20.35 13.97
N ALA A 218 -22.59 19.24 13.88
CA ALA A 218 -21.14 19.19 14.04
C ALA A 218 -20.53 18.14 13.12
N VAL A 219 -19.27 18.35 12.72
CA VAL A 219 -18.45 17.34 12.05
C VAL A 219 -17.54 16.67 13.08
N ARG A 220 -17.68 15.36 13.22
CA ARG A 220 -16.84 14.52 14.09
C ARG A 220 -15.85 13.75 13.23
N HIS A 221 -14.58 13.77 13.61
CA HIS A 221 -13.58 13.05 12.84
C HIS A 221 -13.45 11.60 13.31
N GLY A 222 -13.72 10.65 12.42
CA GLY A 222 -13.64 9.23 12.73
C GLY A 222 -13.27 8.40 11.51
N GLN A 223 -12.41 7.40 11.71
CA GLN A 223 -11.92 6.48 10.69
C GLN A 223 -11.89 5.06 11.25
N GLY A 224 -12.07 4.07 10.36
CA GLY A 224 -12.16 2.66 10.72
C GLY A 224 -13.54 2.28 11.27
N ALA A 225 -14.03 1.10 10.84
CA ALA A 225 -15.41 0.67 11.08
C ALA A 225 -15.80 0.69 12.57
N SER A 226 -14.95 0.15 13.46
CA SER A 226 -15.26 0.07 14.90
C SER A 226 -15.35 1.43 15.59
N PHE A 227 -14.50 2.38 15.21
CA PHE A 227 -14.52 3.71 15.81
C PHE A 227 -15.71 4.54 15.29
N VAL A 228 -15.96 4.49 13.98
CA VAL A 228 -17.15 5.10 13.37
C VAL A 228 -18.43 4.53 14.00
N ARG A 229 -18.51 3.20 14.16
CA ARG A 229 -19.60 2.54 14.90
C ARG A 229 -19.80 3.12 16.30
N GLY A 230 -18.74 3.26 17.09
CA GLY A 230 -18.82 3.85 18.43
C GLY A 230 -19.36 5.29 18.43
N LEU A 231 -18.97 6.10 17.44
CA LEU A 231 -19.49 7.47 17.28
C LEU A 231 -20.97 7.49 16.90
N LEU A 232 -21.39 6.64 15.98
CA LEU A 232 -22.79 6.51 15.55
C LEU A 232 -23.69 6.12 16.72
N LEU A 233 -23.22 5.22 17.60
CA LEU A 233 -24.03 4.73 18.72
C LEU A 233 -23.99 5.63 19.96
N SER A 234 -22.97 6.48 20.11
CA SER A 234 -22.83 7.36 21.29
C SER A 234 -23.47 8.74 21.11
N SER A 235 -23.83 9.11 19.89
CA SER A 235 -24.35 10.44 19.57
C SER A 235 -25.41 10.35 18.49
N ARG A 236 -26.21 11.42 18.32
CA ARG A 236 -27.09 11.55 17.17
C ARG A 236 -26.25 11.90 15.94
N ALA A 237 -25.52 10.91 15.43
CA ALA A 237 -24.57 11.06 14.33
C ALA A 237 -24.85 10.07 13.20
N VAL A 238 -24.40 10.45 12.01
CA VAL A 238 -24.45 9.65 10.78
C VAL A 238 -23.09 9.64 10.10
N ALA A 239 -22.83 8.68 9.23
CA ALA A 239 -21.57 8.62 8.47
C ALA A 239 -21.85 8.28 7.01
N PHE A 240 -21.13 8.89 6.08
CA PHE A 240 -21.18 8.46 4.68
C PHE A 240 -20.24 7.28 4.46
N SER A 241 -20.72 6.27 3.77
CA SER A 241 -19.97 5.05 3.50
C SER A 241 -20.35 4.46 2.16
N PRO A 242 -19.36 3.98 1.38
CA PRO A 242 -19.62 3.04 0.31
C PRO A 242 -20.33 1.78 0.85
N LYS A 243 -21.18 1.18 0.01
CA LYS A 243 -21.95 -0.02 0.36
C LYS A 243 -21.06 -1.20 0.78
N ASP A 244 -19.87 -1.30 0.20
CA ASP A 244 -18.91 -2.38 0.41
C ASP A 244 -17.94 -2.14 1.59
N ALA A 245 -17.87 -0.91 2.12
CA ALA A 245 -16.87 -0.56 3.12
C ALA A 245 -17.18 -1.06 4.54
N HIS A 246 -18.40 -1.59 4.78
CA HIS A 246 -18.79 -2.09 6.10
C HIS A 246 -19.05 -3.61 6.07
N PRO A 247 -18.29 -4.43 6.82
CA PRO A 247 -18.42 -5.89 6.81
C PRO A 247 -19.79 -6.39 7.30
N ALA A 248 -20.58 -5.54 7.98
CA ALA A 248 -21.97 -5.82 8.32
C ALA A 248 -22.92 -5.97 7.11
N HIS A 249 -22.46 -5.66 5.89
CA HIS A 249 -23.20 -5.98 4.66
C HIS A 249 -22.84 -7.35 4.08
N ALA A 250 -21.71 -7.94 4.49
CA ALA A 250 -21.21 -9.20 3.96
C ALA A 250 -21.52 -10.42 4.86
N ALA A 251 -21.64 -10.23 6.18
CA ALA A 251 -21.73 -11.33 7.15
C ALA A 251 -22.94 -11.30 8.11
N GLY A 252 -23.93 -10.44 7.85
CA GLY A 252 -25.11 -10.25 8.71
C GLY A 252 -25.24 -8.80 9.13
N GLU A 253 -26.46 -8.27 9.03
CA GLU A 253 -26.75 -6.87 9.34
C GLU A 253 -26.29 -6.52 10.76
N ASP A 254 -25.63 -5.38 10.94
CA ASP A 254 -25.31 -4.88 12.28
C ASP A 254 -26.66 -4.65 13.02
N PRO A 255 -26.84 -5.21 14.22
CA PRO A 255 -28.10 -5.11 14.94
C PRO A 255 -28.41 -3.68 15.39
N ASP A 256 -27.41 -2.79 15.41
CA ASP A 256 -27.58 -1.41 15.89
C ASP A 256 -27.43 -0.36 14.77
N ILE A 257 -26.83 -0.73 13.63
CA ILE A 257 -26.53 0.18 12.52
C ILE A 257 -27.11 -0.34 11.22
N VAL A 258 -27.73 0.55 10.44
CA VAL A 258 -28.21 0.26 9.10
C VAL A 258 -27.55 1.19 8.09
N TRP A 259 -27.30 0.67 6.90
CA TRP A 259 -26.92 1.47 5.75
C TRP A 259 -28.14 1.69 4.87
N ARG A 260 -28.32 2.93 4.42
CA ARG A 260 -29.32 3.27 3.41
C ARG A 260 -28.69 4.02 2.24
N PRO A 261 -29.09 3.74 1.00
CA PRO A 261 -28.71 4.58 -0.13
C PRO A 261 -29.21 6.01 0.07
N LEU A 262 -28.48 6.98 -0.49
CA LEU A 262 -28.91 8.37 -0.50
C LEU A 262 -29.80 8.63 -1.71
N ALA A 263 -30.95 9.25 -1.50
CA ALA A 263 -31.90 9.56 -2.56
C ALA A 263 -31.24 10.45 -3.64
N GLY A 264 -31.31 10.03 -4.90
CA GLY A 264 -30.71 10.73 -6.04
C GLY A 264 -29.17 10.61 -6.17
N ALA A 265 -28.52 9.81 -5.32
CA ALA A 265 -27.07 9.56 -5.31
C ALA A 265 -26.19 10.83 -5.40
N PRO A 266 -26.43 11.86 -4.55
CA PRO A 266 -25.75 13.15 -4.61
C PRO A 266 -24.25 13.06 -4.31
N LEU A 267 -23.84 12.03 -3.56
CA LEU A 267 -22.46 11.77 -3.16
C LEU A 267 -21.88 10.56 -3.91
N ALA A 268 -20.59 10.59 -4.19
CA ALA A 268 -19.92 9.53 -4.94
C ALA A 268 -18.44 9.45 -4.57
N TRP A 269 -17.97 8.29 -4.13
CA TRP A 269 -16.54 8.09 -3.90
C TRP A 269 -15.92 7.75 -5.24
N ARG A 270 -14.92 8.54 -5.61
CA ARG A 270 -14.22 8.36 -6.88
C ARG A 270 -12.76 8.11 -6.61
N HIS A 271 -12.25 7.07 -7.26
CA HIS A 271 -10.88 6.64 -7.13
C HIS A 271 -10.22 6.55 -8.48
N SER A 272 -8.92 6.84 -8.52
CA SER A 272 -8.08 6.39 -9.63
C SER A 272 -6.78 5.85 -9.06
N VAL A 273 -6.19 4.91 -9.78
CA VAL A 273 -4.81 4.52 -9.51
C VAL A 273 -3.92 5.61 -10.12
N ALA A 274 -2.93 6.08 -9.37
CA ALA A 274 -2.06 7.16 -9.77
C ALA A 274 -0.58 6.77 -9.58
N TRP A 275 0.27 7.22 -10.48
CA TRP A 275 1.72 7.04 -10.41
C TRP A 275 2.45 8.28 -10.96
N PRO A 276 3.73 8.51 -10.59
CA PRO A 276 4.49 9.62 -11.14
C PRO A 276 4.65 9.49 -12.66
N LYS A 277 4.60 10.60 -13.40
CA LYS A 277 4.83 10.62 -14.85
C LYS A 277 6.12 9.89 -15.23
N GLY A 278 6.04 9.03 -16.24
CA GLY A 278 7.17 8.23 -16.71
C GLY A 278 7.50 7.00 -15.85
N ARG A 279 6.73 6.71 -14.79
CA ARG A 279 6.89 5.50 -13.97
C ARG A 279 5.93 4.36 -14.32
N GLY A 280 5.17 4.45 -15.42
CA GLY A 280 4.21 3.44 -15.87
C GLY A 280 4.83 2.14 -16.40
N ASP A 281 5.67 1.48 -15.60
CA ASP A 281 6.25 0.17 -15.90
C ASP A 281 5.23 -0.98 -15.77
N ALA A 282 5.64 -2.20 -16.14
CA ALA A 282 4.76 -3.37 -16.13
C ALA A 282 4.21 -3.71 -14.72
N ALA A 283 4.98 -3.44 -13.67
CA ALA A 283 4.55 -3.68 -12.29
C ALA A 283 3.46 -2.68 -11.87
N VAL A 284 3.63 -1.40 -12.21
CA VAL A 284 2.61 -0.35 -11.99
C VAL A 284 1.33 -0.66 -12.76
N ALA A 285 1.44 -1.01 -14.05
CA ALA A 285 0.28 -1.38 -14.87
C ALA A 285 -0.46 -2.60 -14.29
N THR A 286 0.28 -3.61 -13.84
CA THR A 286 -0.32 -4.80 -13.22
C THR A 286 -1.00 -4.49 -11.89
N PHE A 287 -0.41 -3.63 -11.06
CA PHE A 287 -1.03 -3.15 -9.84
C PHE A 287 -2.31 -2.38 -10.14
N ALA A 288 -2.27 -1.46 -11.10
CA ALA A 288 -3.44 -0.69 -11.51
C ALA A 288 -4.59 -1.58 -12.00
N GLN A 289 -4.27 -2.62 -12.78
CA GLN A 289 -5.24 -3.62 -13.21
C GLN A 289 -5.76 -4.44 -12.01
N ALA A 290 -4.89 -4.86 -11.09
CA ALA A 290 -5.30 -5.59 -9.88
C ALA A 290 -6.29 -4.80 -9.01
N VAL A 291 -6.01 -3.52 -8.80
CA VAL A 291 -6.91 -2.60 -8.08
C VAL A 291 -8.24 -2.47 -8.81
N THR A 292 -8.22 -2.26 -10.12
CA THR A 292 -9.42 -2.09 -10.93
C THR A 292 -10.32 -3.33 -10.88
N ASP A 293 -9.73 -4.51 -11.06
CA ASP A 293 -10.46 -5.78 -11.00
C ASP A 293 -11.03 -6.02 -9.60
N ALA A 294 -10.25 -5.77 -8.55
CA ALA A 294 -10.68 -5.96 -7.17
C ALA A 294 -11.84 -5.03 -6.81
N LEU A 295 -11.75 -3.73 -7.16
CA LEU A 295 -12.82 -2.76 -6.90
C LEU A 295 -14.09 -3.10 -7.70
N ARG A 296 -13.99 -3.54 -8.95
CA ARG A 296 -15.15 -3.98 -9.73
C ARG A 296 -15.78 -5.24 -9.15
N GLY A 297 -14.97 -6.22 -8.76
CA GLY A 297 -15.44 -7.53 -8.30
C GLY A 297 -15.98 -7.54 -6.87
N THR A 298 -15.40 -6.75 -5.97
CA THR A 298 -15.75 -6.77 -4.53
C THR A 298 -16.48 -5.52 -4.05
N ALA A 299 -16.24 -4.37 -4.68
CA ALA A 299 -16.83 -3.09 -4.30
C ALA A 299 -17.91 -2.59 -5.26
N ALA A 300 -18.27 -3.42 -6.26
CA ALA A 300 -19.18 -3.07 -7.35
C ALA A 300 -18.86 -1.71 -8.01
N ALA A 301 -17.57 -1.32 -8.01
CA ALA A 301 -17.16 -0.04 -8.56
C ALA A 301 -17.38 -0.02 -10.08
N THR A 302 -17.87 1.08 -10.60
CA THR A 302 -18.16 1.25 -12.03
C THR A 302 -17.19 2.26 -12.64
N ALA A 303 -16.90 2.12 -13.94
CA ALA A 303 -16.16 3.16 -14.64
C ALA A 303 -17.00 4.44 -14.66
N ASP A 304 -16.40 5.58 -14.32
CA ASP A 304 -17.07 6.87 -14.31
C ASP A 304 -16.34 7.86 -15.22
N ALA A 305 -17.11 8.60 -16.00
CA ALA A 305 -16.65 9.73 -16.79
C ALA A 305 -17.25 10.99 -16.14
N PRO A 306 -16.59 11.52 -15.10
CA PRO A 306 -17.16 12.58 -14.27
C PRO A 306 -17.44 13.81 -15.14
N PRO A 307 -18.64 14.42 -15.03
CA PRO A 307 -19.00 15.60 -15.84
C PRO A 307 -18.23 16.87 -15.46
N ARG A 308 -17.52 16.84 -14.32
CA ARG A 308 -16.63 17.90 -13.86
C ARG A 308 -15.21 17.35 -13.67
N PRO A 309 -14.17 18.17 -13.87
CA PRO A 309 -12.81 17.78 -13.55
C PRO A 309 -12.70 17.31 -12.11
N LEU A 310 -12.12 16.13 -11.91
CA LEU A 310 -11.80 15.57 -10.59
C LEU A 310 -10.47 16.06 -10.04
N HIS A 311 -9.87 17.03 -10.71
CA HIS A 311 -8.68 17.71 -10.24
C HIS A 311 -9.04 19.14 -9.86
N LEU A 312 -8.43 19.61 -8.77
CA LEU A 312 -8.43 21.05 -8.50
C LEU A 312 -7.74 21.73 -9.68
N ARG A 313 -8.34 22.78 -10.23
CA ARG A 313 -7.63 23.59 -11.23
C ARG A 313 -6.33 24.10 -10.60
N PRO A 314 -5.20 24.11 -11.34
CA PRO A 314 -3.98 24.72 -10.85
C PRO A 314 -4.26 26.13 -10.33
N THR A 315 -3.69 26.51 -9.20
CA THR A 315 -3.86 27.85 -8.60
C THR A 315 -3.51 28.98 -9.57
N ALA A 316 -2.68 28.69 -10.58
CA ALA A 316 -2.33 29.60 -11.67
C ALA A 316 -3.51 30.04 -12.57
N GLU A 317 -4.62 29.30 -12.58
CA GLU A 317 -5.80 29.62 -13.42
C GLU A 317 -6.82 30.51 -12.70
N TYR A 318 -6.59 30.90 -11.45
CA TYR A 318 -7.48 31.81 -10.71
C TYR A 318 -7.16 33.30 -10.92
N TRP A 319 -6.16 33.63 -11.76
CA TRP A 319 -5.70 35.00 -12.04
C TRP A 319 -5.87 35.44 -13.51
N LEU A 320 -6.90 34.96 -14.20
CA LEU A 320 -7.29 35.46 -15.53
C LEU A 320 -8.75 35.92 -15.54
#